data_AF-A7RT66-F1
#
_entry.id   AF-A7RT66-F1
#
_cell.length_a   1.000
_cell.length_b   1.000
_cell.length_c   1.000
_cell.angle_alpha   90.00
_cell.angle_beta   90.00
_cell.angle_gamma   90.00
#
_symmetry.space_group_name_H-M   'P 1'
#
loop_
_entity.id
_entity.type
_entity.pdbx_description
1 polymer ?
#
loop_
_entity_poly.entity_id
_entity_poly.type
_entity_poly.pdbx_seq_one_letter_code
_entity_poly.pdbx_strand_id
1 'polypeptide(L)'
;MSYCREEGKDKLIFVTEEDHSTPSKIVLPDEDDDEYEGLIKASGEINWDCPCLQGMAYGPCGDEFKSAFSCFHYSEADPKGSDCIPQFRDMQICFSKYPEVYGKDEEKD
;
A
#
# COMPACT_ATOMS: atom_id res chain seq x y z
N MET A 1 -9.46 -34.08 22.75
CA MET A 1 -8.54 -34.26 21.60
C MET A 1 -9.04 -33.37 20.50
N SER A 2 -8.35 -32.27 20.23
CA SER A 2 -8.59 -31.46 19.04
C SER A 2 -8.41 -32.29 17.77
N TYR A 3 -9.19 -31.98 16.73
CA TYR A 3 -9.07 -32.66 15.44
C TYR A 3 -9.43 -31.72 14.29
N CYS A 4 -8.91 -32.02 13.11
CA CYS A 4 -9.17 -31.26 11.88
C CYS A 4 -9.93 -32.13 10.88
N ARG A 5 -10.92 -31.54 10.20
CA ARG A 5 -11.66 -32.16 9.09
C ARG A 5 -11.62 -31.25 7.88
N GLU A 6 -11.46 -31.83 6.70
CA GLU A 6 -11.53 -31.11 5.43
C GLU A 6 -12.89 -31.39 4.76
N GLU A 7 -13.61 -30.32 4.42
CA GLU A 7 -14.86 -30.37 3.65
C GLU A 7 -14.68 -29.52 2.38
N GLY A 8 -14.24 -30.17 1.30
CA GLY A 8 -13.95 -29.48 0.04
C GLY A 8 -12.74 -28.56 0.15
N LYS A 9 -12.96 -27.24 -0.02
CA LYS A 9 -11.92 -26.20 0.13
C LYS A 9 -11.73 -25.75 1.58
N ASP A 10 -12.64 -26.14 2.46
CA ASP A 10 -12.70 -25.64 3.83
C ASP A 10 -12.01 -26.62 4.79
N LYS A 11 -11.28 -26.06 5.76
CA LYS A 11 -10.59 -26.82 6.82
C LYS A 11 -11.18 -26.43 8.17
N LEU A 12 -11.93 -27.35 8.77
CA LEU A 12 -12.58 -27.17 10.06
C LEU A 12 -11.69 -27.72 11.17
N ILE A 13 -11.30 -26.85 12.11
CA ILE A 13 -10.49 -27.23 13.27
C ILE A 13 -11.40 -27.21 14.50
N PHE A 14 -11.62 -28.38 15.10
CA PHE A 14 -12.35 -28.51 16.35
C PHE A 14 -11.35 -28.51 17.50
N VAL A 15 -11.32 -27.41 18.25
CA VAL A 15 -10.43 -27.21 19.39
C VAL A 15 -11.19 -27.47 20.69
N THR A 16 -10.58 -28.23 21.60
CA THR A 16 -11.12 -28.41 22.96
C THR A 16 -10.70 -27.25 23.85
N GLU A 17 -11.50 -26.94 24.88
CA GLU A 17 -11.22 -25.83 25.81
C GLU A 17 -9.80 -25.88 26.42
N GLU A 18 -9.33 -27.09 26.77
CA GLU A 18 -7.98 -27.32 27.28
C GLU A 18 -6.89 -26.93 26.27
N ASP A 19 -7.05 -27.30 24.99
CA ASP A 19 -6.09 -26.99 23.92
C ASP A 19 -6.10 -25.48 23.57
N HIS A 20 -7.27 -24.83 23.68
CA HIS A 20 -7.40 -23.38 23.50
C HIS A 20 -6.83 -22.58 24.68
N SER A 21 -6.83 -23.16 25.89
CA SER A 21 -6.30 -22.51 27.09
C SER A 21 -4.78 -22.44 27.10
N THR A 22 -4.10 -23.27 26.31
CA THR A 22 -2.65 -23.22 26.17
C THR A 22 -2.24 -22.20 25.10
N PRO A 23 -1.33 -21.26 25.41
CA PRO A 23 -0.77 -20.35 24.42
C PRO A 23 -0.12 -21.13 23.27
N SER A 24 -0.26 -20.62 22.05
CA SER A 24 0.40 -21.20 20.88
C SER A 24 1.91 -21.28 21.10
N LYS A 25 2.50 -22.42 20.76
CA LYS A 25 3.97 -22.61 20.75
C LYS A 25 4.60 -22.17 19.43
N ILE A 26 3.80 -21.72 18.48
CA ILE A 26 4.28 -21.22 17.20
C ILE A 26 4.99 -19.89 17.48
N VAL A 27 6.30 -19.89 17.30
CA VAL A 27 7.08 -18.67 17.16
C VAL A 27 6.84 -18.23 15.72
N LEU A 28 6.05 -17.17 15.54
CA LEU A 28 6.04 -16.46 14.27
C LEU A 28 7.44 -15.86 14.08
N PRO A 29 7.98 -15.84 12.85
CA PRO A 29 9.17 -15.03 12.59
C PRO A 29 8.91 -13.61 13.08
N ASP A 30 9.89 -13.01 13.75
CA ASP A 30 9.81 -11.61 14.17
C ASP A 30 9.58 -10.76 12.92
N GLU A 31 8.57 -9.88 12.95
CA GLU A 31 8.24 -8.95 11.84
C GLU A 31 9.39 -7.96 11.53
N ASP A 32 10.46 -7.99 12.33
CA ASP A 32 11.63 -7.12 12.25
C ASP A 32 12.65 -7.54 11.17
N ASP A 33 12.52 -8.74 10.57
CA ASP A 33 13.44 -9.25 9.53
C ASP A 33 12.81 -9.26 8.11
N ASP A 34 11.56 -8.80 7.97
CA ASP A 34 11.12 -8.26 6.70
C ASP A 34 11.59 -6.81 6.68
N GLU A 35 12.77 -6.56 6.12
CA GLU A 35 13.26 -5.23 5.78
C GLU A 35 12.24 -4.60 4.83
N TYR A 36 11.15 -4.03 5.36
CA TYR A 36 10.08 -3.43 4.59
C TYR A 36 10.71 -2.36 3.71
N GLU A 37 10.83 -2.65 2.41
CA GLU A 37 11.35 -1.69 1.44
C GLU A 37 10.46 -0.45 1.52
N GLY A 38 11.00 0.61 2.13
CA GLY A 38 10.31 1.88 2.25
C GLY A 38 9.97 2.46 0.87
N LEU A 39 9.30 3.62 0.88
CA LEU A 39 8.90 4.27 -0.37
C LEU A 39 10.07 4.51 -1.33
N ILE A 40 11.27 4.70 -0.78
CA ILE A 40 12.52 4.86 -1.51
C ILE A 40 13.40 3.66 -1.21
N LYS A 41 13.84 2.97 -2.26
CA LYS A 41 14.78 1.85 -2.17
C LYS A 41 16.17 2.35 -1.81
N ALA A 42 17.04 1.45 -1.35
CA ALA A 42 18.45 1.77 -1.10
C ALA A 42 19.18 2.28 -2.37
N SER A 43 18.69 1.96 -3.56
CA SER A 43 19.19 2.49 -4.85
C SER A 43 18.84 3.96 -5.09
N GLY A 44 17.93 4.55 -4.30
CA GLY A 44 17.35 5.88 -4.53
C GLY A 44 16.13 5.88 -5.45
N GLU A 45 15.77 4.72 -6.01
CA GLU A 45 14.57 4.55 -6.85
C GLU A 45 13.29 4.48 -6.00
N ILE A 46 12.18 4.90 -6.60
CA ILE A 46 10.87 4.88 -5.95
C ILE A 46 10.28 3.48 -6.04
N ASN A 47 9.87 2.93 -4.89
CA ASN A 47 9.15 1.68 -4.79
C ASN A 47 7.65 1.91 -5.08
N TRP A 48 7.23 1.75 -6.34
CA TRP A 48 5.82 1.91 -6.75
C TRP A 48 4.88 0.86 -6.17
N ASP A 49 5.42 -0.26 -5.70
CA ASP A 49 4.68 -1.36 -5.08
C ASP A 49 4.50 -1.17 -3.57
N CYS A 50 5.08 -0.12 -3.01
CA CYS A 50 4.96 0.19 -1.58
C CYS A 50 3.47 0.40 -1.23
N PRO A 51 2.90 -0.37 -0.28
CA PRO A 51 1.50 -0.24 0.14
C PRO A 51 1.11 1.19 0.54
N CYS A 52 2.07 2.01 0.99
CA CYS A 52 1.88 3.42 1.36
C CYS A 52 1.41 4.31 0.18
N LEU A 53 1.72 3.94 -1.06
CA LEU A 53 1.23 4.67 -2.25
C LEU A 53 -0.23 4.36 -2.57
N GLN A 54 -0.86 3.43 -1.84
CA GLN A 54 -2.28 3.08 -1.93
C GLN A 54 -2.74 2.82 -3.37
N GLY A 55 -1.85 2.28 -4.22
CA GLY A 55 -2.13 1.99 -5.62
C GLY A 55 -2.31 3.22 -6.52
N MET A 56 -1.98 4.44 -6.10
CA MET A 56 -2.07 5.64 -6.96
C MET A 56 -1.23 5.52 -8.24
N ALA A 57 -0.14 4.75 -8.16
CA ALA A 57 0.75 4.42 -9.27
C ALA A 57 0.11 3.46 -10.31
N TYR A 58 -0.98 2.78 -9.94
CA TYR A 58 -1.66 1.75 -10.71
C TYR A 58 -3.15 2.09 -10.84
N GLY A 59 -3.44 3.10 -11.66
CA GLY A 59 -4.80 3.55 -11.94
C GLY A 59 -4.87 4.32 -13.25
N PRO A 60 -6.06 4.82 -13.64
CA PRO A 60 -6.24 5.56 -14.89
C PRO A 60 -5.38 6.83 -15.00
N CYS A 61 -4.91 7.38 -13.88
CA CYS A 61 -3.99 8.51 -13.81
C CYS A 61 -2.62 8.15 -13.22
N GLY A 62 -2.25 6.87 -13.27
CA GLY A 62 -1.02 6.36 -12.67
C GLY A 62 0.25 6.93 -13.31
N ASP A 63 0.21 7.21 -14.62
CA ASP A 63 1.37 7.74 -15.35
C ASP A 63 1.63 9.21 -14.98
N GLU A 64 0.58 10.03 -14.88
CA GLU A 64 0.68 11.40 -14.40
C GLU A 64 1.14 11.45 -12.94
N PHE A 65 0.62 10.55 -12.10
CA PHE A 65 1.07 10.42 -10.71
C PHE A 65 2.55 10.04 -10.61
N LYS A 66 2.99 9.03 -11.36
CA LYS A 66 4.40 8.61 -11.40
C LYS A 66 5.30 9.74 -11.86
N SER A 67 4.89 10.49 -12.88
CA SER A 67 5.63 11.63 -13.41
C SER A 67 5.77 12.76 -12.38
N ALA A 68 4.67 13.17 -11.75
CA ALA A 68 4.67 14.22 -10.74
C ALA A 68 5.47 13.82 -9.49
N PHE A 69 5.26 12.60 -8.99
CA PHE A 69 5.94 12.11 -7.79
C PHE A 69 7.43 11.88 -8.02
N SER A 70 7.82 11.38 -9.20
CA SER A 70 9.24 11.27 -9.58
C SER A 70 9.90 12.64 -9.66
N CYS A 71 9.25 13.61 -10.30
CA CYS A 71 9.76 14.98 -10.35
C CYS A 71 9.95 15.55 -8.95
N PHE A 72 8.95 15.41 -8.06
CA PHE A 72 9.05 15.88 -6.69
C PHE A 72 10.21 15.22 -5.94
N HIS A 73 10.36 13.89 -6.03
CA HIS A 73 11.41 13.15 -5.34
C HIS A 73 12.81 13.59 -5.75
N TYR A 74 13.03 13.76 -7.06
CA TYR A 74 14.33 14.16 -7.62
C TYR A 74 14.56 15.68 -7.71
N SER A 75 13.56 16.51 -7.39
CA SER A 75 13.70 17.97 -7.38
C SER A 75 14.67 18.42 -6.29
N GLU A 76 15.64 19.24 -6.70
CA GLU A 76 16.60 19.93 -5.81
C GLU A 76 16.22 21.41 -5.59
N ALA A 77 15.07 21.85 -6.11
CA ALA A 77 14.59 23.22 -5.95
C ALA A 77 14.22 23.52 -4.48
N ASP A 78 14.28 24.79 -4.09
CA ASP A 78 13.80 25.27 -2.79
C ASP A 78 12.67 26.29 -2.99
N PRO A 79 11.40 25.95 -2.66
CA PRO A 79 10.95 24.70 -2.02
C PRO A 79 10.94 23.50 -2.99
N LYS A 80 11.15 22.30 -2.43
CA LYS A 80 11.21 21.04 -3.18
C LYS A 80 9.95 20.84 -4.03
N GLY A 81 10.14 20.58 -5.32
CA GLY A 81 9.06 20.38 -6.29
C GLY A 81 8.40 21.65 -6.82
N SER A 82 8.93 22.84 -6.52
CA SER A 82 8.46 24.11 -7.13
C SER A 82 8.60 24.14 -8.66
N ASP A 83 9.52 23.37 -9.20
CA ASP A 83 9.73 23.12 -10.64
C ASP A 83 8.79 22.05 -11.23
N CYS A 84 8.10 21.29 -10.38
CA CYS A 84 7.23 20.18 -10.77
C CYS A 84 5.74 20.54 -10.86
N ILE A 85 5.40 21.82 -10.67
CA ILE A 85 4.02 22.32 -10.70
C ILE A 85 3.25 21.92 -11.99
N PRO A 86 3.86 21.94 -13.19
CA PRO A 86 3.17 21.48 -14.40
C PRO A 86 2.72 20.01 -14.31
N GLN A 87 3.57 19.12 -13.82
CA GLN A 87 3.28 17.69 -13.69
C GLN A 87 2.17 17.43 -12.66
N PHE A 88 2.20 18.15 -11.53
CA PHE A 88 1.12 18.09 -10.55
C PHE A 88 -0.21 18.62 -11.11
N ARG A 89 -0.16 19.64 -11.97
CA ARG A 89 -1.35 20.15 -12.65
C ARG A 89 -1.94 19.12 -13.61
N ASP A 90 -1.10 18.45 -14.40
CA ASP A 90 -1.55 17.41 -15.33
C ASP A 90 -2.19 16.24 -14.59
N MET A 91 -1.59 15.83 -13.46
CA MET A 91 -2.17 14.83 -12.56
C MET A 91 -3.55 15.26 -12.03
N GLN A 92 -3.71 16.51 -11.57
CA GLN A 92 -5.02 17.01 -11.11
C GLN A 92 -6.05 17.07 -12.24
N ILE A 93 -5.65 17.45 -13.45
CA ILE A 93 -6.51 17.43 -14.63
C ILE A 93 -6.95 16.00 -14.92
N CYS A 94 -6.07 15.02 -14.77
CA CYS A 94 -6.41 13.62 -14.93
C CYS A 94 -7.41 13.16 -13.86
N PHE A 95 -7.17 13.43 -12.57
CA PHE A 95 -8.09 13.05 -11.49
C PHE A 95 -9.49 13.62 -11.68
N SER A 96 -9.59 14.85 -12.19
CA SER A 96 -10.87 15.51 -12.49
C SER A 96 -11.69 14.80 -13.57
N LYS A 97 -11.07 13.96 -14.41
CA LYS A 97 -11.75 13.16 -15.44
C LYS A 97 -12.33 11.85 -14.90
N TYR A 98 -11.84 11.38 -13.75
CA TYR A 98 -12.26 10.12 -13.11
C TYR A 98 -12.75 10.36 -11.67
N PRO A 99 -13.78 11.19 -11.47
CA PRO A 99 -14.32 11.50 -10.15
C PRO A 99 -14.87 10.27 -9.40
N GLU A 100 -15.23 9.21 -10.10
CA GLU A 100 -15.69 7.95 -9.50
C GLU A 100 -14.55 7.15 -8.83
N VAL A 101 -13.30 7.39 -9.21
CA VAL A 101 -12.11 6.73 -8.64
C VAL A 101 -11.36 7.66 -7.69
N TYR A 102 -11.25 8.95 -8.04
CA TYR A 102 -10.44 9.93 -7.31
C TYR A 102 -11.25 11.06 -6.68
N GLY A 103 -12.56 11.11 -6.91
CA GLY A 103 -13.43 12.01 -6.18
C GLY A 103 -13.39 11.61 -4.72
N LYS A 104 -13.02 12.56 -3.85
CA LYS A 104 -13.15 12.38 -2.41
C LYS A 104 -14.60 11.97 -2.15
N ASP A 105 -14.81 10.91 -1.37
CA ASP A 105 -16.03 10.76 -0.61
C ASP A 105 -16.23 12.09 0.10
N GLU A 106 -17.17 12.89 -0.38
CA GLU A 106 -17.48 14.18 0.21
C GLU A 106 -17.72 13.93 1.70
N GLU A 107 -17.05 14.75 2.52
CA GLU A 107 -17.20 14.84 3.96
C GLU A 107 -18.64 14.51 4.39
N LYS A 108 -18.83 13.32 4.98
CA LYS A 108 -19.87 13.17 6.00
C LYS A 108 -19.29 13.73 7.28
N ASP A 109 -19.53 15.03 7.46
CA ASP A 109 -19.33 15.90 8.63
C ASP A 109 -17.89 16.29 9.04
#